data_AF-A0AAW7V4I2-F1
#
_entry.id   AF-A0AAW7V4I2-F1
#
_cell.length_a   1.000
_cell.length_b   1.000
_cell.length_c   1.000
_cell.angle_alpha   90.00
_cell.angle_beta   90.00
_cell.angle_gamma   90.00
#
_symmetry.space_group_name_H-M   'P 1'
#
loop_
_entity.id
_entity.type
_entity.pdbx_description
1 polymer ?
#
loop_
_entity_poly.entity_id
_entity_poly.type
_entity_poly.pdbx_seq_one_letter_code
_entity_poly.pdbx_strand_id
1 'polypeptide(L)'
;MNWPQITWIVCMSLKLAFEAFRVFIRTERLSVRAGTFLVHMAWVFFVAMLLWCGGFFSQACAAQPPQAALQYRDDVIRNARLEWGLSAPVADFAAQLHQESGWRPDAISPAGAQGLAQFMPATADWISQLIPMLSSREPFNPAWAIRALV
;
A
#
# COMPACT_ATOMS: atom_id res chain seq x y z
N MET A 1 -5.84 9.62 -5.03
CA MET A 1 -6.33 10.33 -6.24
C MET A 1 -7.80 9.98 -6.39
N ASN A 2 -8.70 10.87 -5.95
CA ASN A 2 -10.11 10.53 -5.67
C ASN A 2 -11.06 10.80 -6.85
N TRP A 3 -10.51 10.79 -8.07
CA TRP A 3 -11.26 11.15 -9.27
C TRP A 3 -12.52 10.26 -9.43
N PRO A 4 -12.48 8.92 -9.39
CA PRO A 4 -13.69 8.11 -9.59
C PRO A 4 -14.80 8.37 -8.55
N GLN A 5 -14.43 8.65 -7.28
CA GLN A 5 -15.40 8.98 -6.23
C GLN A 5 -16.07 10.34 -6.50
N ILE A 6 -15.29 11.34 -6.88
CA ILE A 6 -15.78 12.69 -7.19
C ILE A 6 -16.70 12.65 -8.42
N THR A 7 -16.31 11.93 -9.49
CA THR A 7 -17.16 11.77 -10.68
C THR A 7 -18.51 11.18 -10.32
N TRP A 8 -18.52 10.13 -9.50
CA TRP A 8 -19.74 9.43 -9.12
C TRP A 8 -20.68 10.36 -8.32
N ILE A 9 -20.14 11.07 -7.33
CA ILE A 9 -20.91 12.02 -6.51
C ILE A 9 -21.53 13.11 -7.39
N VAL A 10 -20.74 13.73 -8.27
CA VAL A 10 -21.22 14.79 -9.16
C VAL A 10 -22.32 14.26 -10.10
N CYS A 11 -22.10 13.12 -10.76
CA CYS A 11 -23.10 12.54 -11.66
C CYS A 11 -24.41 12.18 -10.95
N MET A 12 -24.33 11.56 -9.76
CA MET A 12 -25.54 11.20 -9.00
C MET A 12 -26.29 12.43 -8.49
N SER A 13 -25.58 13.48 -8.06
CA SER A 13 -26.21 14.73 -7.62
C SER A 13 -26.93 15.45 -8.77
N LEU A 14 -26.31 15.53 -9.95
CA LEU A 14 -26.91 16.12 -11.15
C LEU A 14 -28.14 15.33 -11.62
N LYS A 15 -28.07 13.99 -11.61
CA LYS A 15 -29.20 13.12 -11.93
C LYS A 15 -30.38 13.37 -10.98
N LEU A 16 -30.12 13.42 -9.67
CA LEU A 16 -31.18 13.62 -8.68
C LEU A 16 -31.80 15.03 -8.79
N ALA A 17 -30.97 16.06 -9.06
CA ALA A 17 -31.44 17.42 -9.31
C ALA A 17 -32.33 17.51 -10.56
N PHE A 18 -31.96 16.81 -11.64
CA PHE A 18 -32.78 16.72 -12.84
C PHE A 18 -34.13 16.02 -12.58
N GLU A 19 -34.12 14.90 -11.85
CA GLU A 19 -35.36 14.21 -11.49
C GLU A 19 -36.25 15.04 -10.56
N ALA A 20 -35.67 15.79 -9.62
CA ALA A 20 -36.42 16.74 -8.78
C ALA A 20 -37.07 17.85 -9.62
N PHE A 21 -36.35 18.38 -10.61
CA PHE A 21 -36.89 19.37 -11.55
C PHE A 21 -38.05 18.81 -12.38
N ARG A 22 -37.98 17.53 -12.81
CA ARG A 22 -39.09 16.87 -13.51
C ARG A 22 -40.34 16.73 -12.66
N VAL A 23 -40.21 16.54 -11.34
CA VAL A 23 -41.36 16.51 -10.42
C VAL A 23 -42.14 17.82 -10.49
N PHE A 24 -41.45 18.96 -10.62
CA PHE A 24 -42.05 20.30 -10.70
C PHE A 24 -42.72 20.58 -12.06
N ILE A 25 -42.06 20.22 -13.17
CA ILE A 25 -42.50 20.63 -14.52
C ILE A 25 -43.57 19.74 -15.17
N ARG A 26 -43.64 18.45 -14.82
CA ARG A 26 -44.56 17.52 -15.50
C ARG A 26 -46.03 17.94 -15.30
N THR A 27 -46.96 17.34 -16.02
CA THR A 27 -48.43 17.55 -15.86
C THR A 27 -49.14 16.35 -15.23
N GLU A 28 -48.42 15.26 -14.91
CA GLU A 28 -48.96 14.04 -14.29
C GLU A 28 -49.45 14.25 -12.83
N ARG A 29 -50.16 13.29 -12.23
CA ARG A 29 -50.58 13.41 -10.83
C ARG A 29 -49.36 13.48 -9.89
N LEU A 30 -49.36 14.41 -8.92
CA LEU A 30 -48.24 14.66 -8.00
C LEU A 30 -47.76 13.38 -7.28
N SER A 31 -48.67 12.50 -6.85
CA SER A 31 -48.28 11.25 -6.17
C SER A 31 -47.48 10.30 -7.05
N VAL A 32 -47.73 10.29 -8.37
CA VAL A 32 -46.98 9.46 -9.32
C VAL A 32 -45.56 10.00 -9.49
N ARG A 33 -45.41 11.31 -9.65
CA ARG A 33 -44.11 11.97 -9.78
C ARG A 33 -43.26 11.78 -8.53
N ALA A 34 -43.85 12.05 -7.35
CA ALA A 34 -43.19 11.86 -6.06
C ALA A 34 -42.78 10.41 -5.85
N GLY A 35 -43.63 9.43 -6.21
CA GLY A 35 -43.31 8.02 -6.15
C GLY A 35 -42.10 7.64 -7.02
N THR A 36 -42.06 8.08 -8.28
CA THR A 36 -40.91 7.82 -9.16
C THR A 36 -39.62 8.44 -8.65
N PHE A 37 -39.67 9.66 -8.09
CA PHE A 37 -38.53 10.33 -7.50
C PHE A 37 -38.00 9.57 -6.27
N LEU A 38 -38.89 9.12 -5.38
CA LEU A 38 -38.54 8.35 -4.20
C LEU A 38 -37.86 7.02 -4.55
N VAL A 39 -38.33 6.33 -5.60
CA VAL A 39 -37.67 5.10 -6.09
C VAL A 39 -36.25 5.38 -6.60
N HIS A 40 -36.06 6.47 -7.34
CA HIS A 40 -34.72 6.87 -7.82
C HIS A 40 -33.79 7.24 -6.67
N MET A 41 -34.30 7.96 -5.67
CA MET A 41 -33.55 8.31 -4.47
C MET A 41 -33.15 7.07 -3.67
N ALA A 42 -34.09 6.14 -3.45
CA ALA A 42 -33.82 4.88 -2.78
C ALA A 42 -32.77 4.03 -3.52
N TRP A 43 -32.83 4.01 -4.85
CA TRP A 43 -31.84 3.31 -5.67
C TRP A 43 -30.45 3.93 -5.57
N VAL A 44 -30.32 5.26 -5.67
CA VAL A 44 -29.04 5.96 -5.53
C VAL A 44 -28.45 5.71 -4.14
N PHE A 45 -29.28 5.76 -3.10
CA PHE A 45 -28.86 5.46 -1.73
C PHE A 45 -28.37 4.02 -1.58
N PHE A 46 -29.10 3.04 -2.14
CA PHE A 46 -28.71 1.64 -2.10
C PHE A 46 -27.35 1.40 -2.77
N VAL A 47 -27.12 1.99 -3.96
CA VAL A 47 -25.82 1.91 -4.64
C VAL A 47 -24.72 2.61 -3.84
N ALA A 48 -25.00 3.78 -3.25
CA ALA A 48 -24.06 4.48 -2.38
C ALA A 48 -23.62 3.58 -1.21
N MET A 49 -24.58 2.90 -0.58
CA MET A 49 -24.34 1.97 0.53
C MET A 49 -23.47 0.78 0.09
N LEU A 50 -23.77 0.16 -1.05
CA LEU A 50 -22.94 -0.93 -1.59
C LEU A 50 -21.51 -0.48 -1.89
N LEU A 51 -21.34 0.69 -2.50
CA LEU A 51 -20.02 1.27 -2.78
C LEU A 51 -19.26 1.60 -1.49
N TRP A 52 -19.96 2.08 -0.46
CA TRP A 52 -19.39 2.31 0.85
C TRP A 52 -18.92 1.02 1.51
N CYS A 53 -19.77 -0.01 1.55
CA CYS A 53 -19.40 -1.34 2.06
C CYS A 53 -18.24 -1.97 1.29
N GLY A 54 -18.17 -1.74 -0.03
CA GLY A 54 -17.09 -2.20 -0.88
C GLY A 54 -15.80 -1.38 -0.80
N GLY A 55 -15.71 -0.37 0.06
CA GLY A 55 -14.52 0.45 0.24
C GLY A 55 -14.20 1.37 -0.95
N PHE A 56 -15.14 1.59 -1.88
CA PHE A 56 -14.96 2.50 -3.01
C PHE A 56 -14.62 3.94 -2.57
N PHE A 57 -15.18 4.35 -1.44
CA PHE A 57 -14.91 5.64 -0.82
C PHE A 57 -13.74 5.63 0.18
N SER A 58 -13.16 4.47 0.46
CA SER A 58 -11.98 4.35 1.32
C SER A 58 -10.75 4.83 0.56
N GLN A 59 -9.88 5.56 1.26
CA GLN A 59 -8.55 5.84 0.73
C GLN A 59 -7.62 4.67 1.02
N ALA A 60 -6.84 4.28 0.00
CA ALA A 60 -5.71 3.38 0.22
C ALA A 60 -4.74 4.06 1.19
N CYS A 61 -4.73 3.61 2.44
CA CYS A 61 -3.79 4.09 3.43
C CYS A 61 -2.47 3.38 3.17
N ALA A 62 -1.66 3.91 2.25
CA ALA A 62 -0.29 3.46 2.08
C ALA A 62 0.45 3.85 3.37
N ALA A 63 0.90 2.86 4.13
CA ALA A 63 1.75 3.11 5.28
C ALA A 63 2.97 3.89 4.81
N GLN A 64 3.21 5.05 5.44
CA GLN A 64 4.46 5.79 5.21
C GLN A 64 5.62 4.88 5.64
N PRO A 65 6.71 4.80 4.85
CA PRO A 65 7.90 4.08 5.29
C PRO A 65 8.34 4.63 6.66
N PRO A 66 8.70 3.77 7.62
CA PRO A 66 9.17 4.23 8.91
C PRO A 66 10.42 5.09 8.72
N GLN A 67 10.57 6.15 9.52
CA GLN A 67 11.65 7.12 9.36
C GLN A 67 13.04 6.48 9.38
N ALA A 68 13.23 5.42 10.18
CA ALA A 68 14.47 4.64 10.25
C ALA A 68 14.85 3.97 8.91
N ALA A 69 13.86 3.64 8.06
CA ALA A 69 14.12 3.06 6.73
C ALA A 69 14.75 4.07 5.76
N LEU A 70 14.46 5.37 5.93
CA LEU A 70 14.87 6.40 4.99
C LEU A 70 16.40 6.48 4.85
N GLN A 71 17.13 6.21 5.93
CA GLN A 71 18.59 6.17 5.93
C GLN A 71 19.15 5.11 4.97
N TYR A 72 18.46 3.98 4.81
CA TYR A 72 18.92 2.84 4.00
C TYR A 72 18.25 2.74 2.63
N ARG A 73 17.31 3.65 2.35
CA ARG A 73 16.46 3.62 1.15
C ARG A 73 17.26 3.45 -0.13
N ASP A 74 18.31 4.25 -0.30
CA ASP A 74 19.08 4.25 -1.55
C ASP A 74 19.90 2.97 -1.71
N ASP A 75 20.39 2.40 -0.62
CA ASP A 75 21.13 1.13 -0.65
C ASP A 75 20.21 -0.05 -0.93
N VAL A 76 19.00 -0.08 -0.34
CA VAL A 76 18.02 -1.12 -0.66
C VAL A 76 17.61 -1.03 -2.13
N ILE A 77 17.28 0.16 -2.64
CA ILE A 77 16.91 0.36 -4.05
C ILE A 77 18.06 -0.05 -4.97
N ARG A 78 19.28 0.39 -4.68
CA ARG A 78 20.46 0.11 -5.50
C ARG A 78 20.73 -1.38 -5.56
N ASN A 79 20.85 -2.04 -4.40
CA ASN A 79 21.15 -3.47 -4.35
C ASN A 79 20.02 -4.29 -4.98
N ALA A 80 18.75 -4.01 -4.66
CA ALA A 80 17.59 -4.66 -5.28
C ALA A 80 17.63 -4.59 -6.81
N ARG A 81 17.93 -3.41 -7.36
CA ARG A 81 17.98 -3.22 -8.82
C ARG A 81 19.21 -3.82 -9.47
N LEU A 82 20.33 -3.96 -8.75
CA LEU A 82 21.52 -4.62 -9.28
C LEU A 82 21.25 -6.09 -9.59
N GLU A 83 20.50 -6.79 -8.73
CA GLU A 83 20.18 -8.22 -8.94
C GLU A 83 18.89 -8.45 -9.75
N TRP A 84 17.84 -7.66 -9.49
CA TRP A 84 16.50 -7.90 -10.04
C TRP A 84 16.10 -6.93 -11.16
N GLY A 85 16.97 -5.97 -11.52
CA GLY A 85 16.69 -4.95 -12.54
C GLY A 85 15.74 -3.85 -12.09
N LEU A 86 15.29 -3.00 -13.02
CA LEU A 86 14.45 -1.82 -12.69
C LEU A 86 13.09 -2.18 -12.05
N SER A 87 12.60 -3.39 -12.28
CA SER A 87 11.37 -3.93 -11.71
C SER A 87 11.54 -4.61 -10.36
N ALA A 88 12.69 -4.43 -9.69
CA ALA A 88 12.99 -5.07 -8.42
C ALA A 88 11.89 -4.82 -7.36
N PRO A 89 11.53 -5.85 -6.56
CA PRO A 89 10.54 -5.74 -5.49
C PRO A 89 11.12 -5.02 -4.25
N VAL A 90 11.53 -3.76 -4.40
CA VAL A 90 12.17 -2.95 -3.34
C VAL A 90 11.32 -2.91 -2.06
N ALA A 91 10.00 -2.82 -2.22
CA ALA A 91 9.07 -2.75 -1.10
C ALA A 91 9.09 -4.03 -0.25
N ASP A 92 9.25 -5.20 -0.88
CA ASP A 92 9.27 -6.49 -0.19
C ASP A 92 10.57 -6.66 0.61
N PHE A 93 11.72 -6.28 0.04
CA PHE A 93 12.99 -6.27 0.78
C PHE A 93 12.97 -5.28 1.95
N ALA A 94 12.43 -4.08 1.74
CA ALA A 94 12.29 -3.10 2.82
C ALA A 94 11.33 -3.60 3.92
N ALA A 95 10.24 -4.29 3.55
CA ALA A 95 9.32 -4.90 4.51
C ALA A 95 10.01 -6.02 5.31
N GLN A 96 10.85 -6.84 4.67
CA GLN A 96 11.60 -7.88 5.35
C GLN A 96 12.60 -7.28 6.36
N LEU A 97 13.42 -6.32 5.94
CA LEU A 97 14.35 -5.62 6.86
C LEU A 97 13.62 -4.97 8.04
N HIS A 98 12.43 -4.42 7.79
CA HIS A 98 11.59 -3.87 8.84
C HIS A 98 11.10 -4.95 9.82
N GLN A 99 10.62 -6.08 9.30
CA GLN A 99 10.08 -7.17 10.12
C GLN A 99 11.17 -7.87 10.94
N GLU A 100 12.38 -7.99 10.39
CA GLU A 100 13.50 -8.69 11.02
C GLU A 100 14.11 -7.86 12.17
N SER A 101 14.43 -6.59 11.95
CA SER A 101 15.17 -5.79 12.94
C SER A 101 14.52 -4.47 13.32
N GLY A 102 13.45 -4.06 12.62
CA GLY A 102 12.92 -2.71 12.76
C GLY A 102 13.91 -1.63 12.30
N TRP A 103 14.81 -1.96 11.37
CA TRP A 103 15.91 -1.10 10.89
C TRP A 103 17.02 -0.84 11.91
N ARG A 104 17.30 -1.81 12.79
CA ARG A 104 18.38 -1.73 13.79
C ARG A 104 19.59 -2.57 13.37
N PRO A 105 20.72 -1.95 12.98
CA PRO A 105 21.93 -2.68 12.58
C PRO A 105 22.60 -3.46 13.72
N ASP A 106 22.34 -3.08 14.96
CA ASP A 106 22.88 -3.68 16.19
C ASP A 106 21.98 -4.77 16.78
N ALA A 107 20.87 -5.10 16.12
CA ALA A 107 19.89 -6.04 16.64
C ALA A 107 20.46 -7.46 16.76
N ILE A 108 20.23 -8.09 17.91
CA ILE A 108 20.53 -9.50 18.16
C ILE A 108 19.29 -10.17 18.73
N SER A 109 18.81 -11.23 18.07
CA SER A 109 17.66 -12.00 18.57
C SER A 109 18.06 -12.95 19.71
N PRO A 110 17.10 -13.45 20.51
CA PRO A 110 17.39 -14.48 21.51
C PRO A 110 17.97 -15.78 20.94
N ALA A 111 17.69 -16.07 19.66
CA ALA A 111 18.26 -17.22 18.95
C ALA A 111 19.67 -16.93 18.39
N GLY A 112 20.14 -15.68 18.48
CA GLY A 112 21.47 -15.27 18.02
C GLY A 112 21.52 -14.75 16.58
N ALA A 113 20.38 -14.42 15.97
CA ALA A 113 20.33 -13.77 14.66
C ALA A 113 20.88 -12.33 14.74
N GLN A 114 21.59 -11.86 13.72
CA GLN A 114 22.43 -10.67 13.80
C GLN A 114 22.11 -9.63 12.72
N GLY A 115 22.09 -8.37 13.16
CA GLY A 115 22.11 -7.20 12.30
C GLY A 115 20.81 -6.91 11.57
N LEU A 116 20.91 -6.05 10.55
CA LEU A 116 19.74 -5.44 9.90
C LEU A 116 18.78 -6.48 9.29
N ALA A 117 19.33 -7.57 8.75
CA ALA A 117 18.59 -8.64 8.09
C ALA A 117 18.44 -9.90 8.97
N GLN A 118 18.88 -9.86 10.24
CA GLN A 118 18.80 -10.98 11.19
C GLN A 118 19.36 -12.30 10.62
N PHE A 119 20.55 -12.27 10.05
CA PHE A 119 21.21 -13.50 9.63
C PHE A 119 21.68 -14.31 10.84
N MET A 120 21.40 -15.60 10.86
CA MET A 120 22.04 -16.52 11.79
C MET A 120 23.56 -16.55 11.52
N PRO A 121 24.43 -16.74 12.54
CA PRO A 121 25.87 -16.73 12.33
C PRO A 121 26.32 -17.74 11.27
N ALA A 122 25.79 -18.97 11.32
CA ALA A 122 26.09 -20.00 10.34
C ALA A 122 25.63 -19.64 8.91
N THR A 123 24.52 -18.90 8.77
CA THR A 123 24.06 -18.38 7.48
C THR A 123 25.01 -17.32 6.95
N ALA A 124 25.47 -16.40 7.80
CA ALA A 124 26.45 -15.39 7.41
C ALA A 124 27.79 -16.03 6.99
N ASP A 125 28.23 -17.06 7.71
CA ASP A 125 29.40 -17.88 7.34
C ASP A 125 29.22 -18.51 5.95
N TRP A 126 28.09 -19.17 5.71
CA TRP A 126 27.80 -19.81 4.43
C TRP A 126 27.76 -18.80 3.27
N ILE A 127 27.11 -17.64 3.45
CA ILE A 127 27.06 -16.58 2.44
C ILE A 127 28.47 -16.06 2.11
N SER A 128 29.30 -15.83 3.13
CA SER A 128 30.66 -15.31 2.95
C SER A 128 31.58 -16.24 2.15
N GLN A 129 31.33 -17.55 2.22
CA GLN A 129 32.07 -18.56 1.47
C GLN A 129 31.54 -18.73 0.05
N LEU A 130 30.23 -18.53 -0.14
CA LEU A 130 29.56 -18.70 -1.43
C LEU A 130 29.73 -17.49 -2.35
N ILE A 131 29.70 -16.27 -1.79
CA ILE A 131 29.68 -15.02 -2.55
C ILE A 131 30.98 -14.26 -2.28
N PRO A 132 31.94 -14.22 -3.24
CA PRO A 132 33.26 -13.62 -3.02
C PRO A 132 33.22 -12.16 -2.58
N MET A 133 32.25 -11.38 -3.06
CA MET A 133 32.10 -9.96 -2.70
C MET A 133 31.62 -9.75 -1.26
N LEU A 134 31.11 -10.80 -0.60
CA LEU A 134 30.60 -10.77 0.77
C LEU A 134 31.50 -11.55 1.74
N SER A 135 32.74 -11.87 1.34
CA SER A 135 33.67 -12.70 2.12
C SER A 135 34.08 -12.08 3.47
N SER A 136 33.88 -10.77 3.67
CA SER A 136 34.19 -10.08 4.93
C SER A 136 33.31 -10.52 6.10
N ARG A 137 32.14 -11.14 5.83
CA ARG A 137 31.21 -11.67 6.83
C ARG A 137 30.84 -10.63 7.90
N GLU A 138 30.17 -9.57 7.49
CA GLU A 138 29.84 -8.42 8.36
C GLU A 138 28.32 -8.27 8.57
N PRO A 139 27.64 -9.17 9.31
CA PRO A 139 26.19 -9.13 9.45
C PRO A 139 25.66 -7.84 10.13
N PHE A 140 26.47 -7.19 10.96
CA PHE A 140 26.14 -5.91 11.60
C PHE A 140 26.37 -4.68 10.70
N ASN A 141 27.05 -4.84 9.56
CA ASN A 141 27.23 -3.78 8.59
C ASN A 141 25.98 -3.71 7.69
N PRO A 142 25.20 -2.61 7.71
CA PRO A 142 23.98 -2.48 6.90
C PRO A 142 24.22 -2.72 5.41
N ALA A 143 25.34 -2.24 4.85
CA ALA A 143 25.62 -2.40 3.44
C ALA A 143 25.84 -3.87 3.07
N TRP A 144 26.58 -4.62 3.91
CA TRP A 144 26.77 -6.06 3.75
C TRP A 144 25.44 -6.80 3.90
N ALA A 145 24.66 -6.49 4.95
CA ALA A 145 23.39 -7.16 5.22
C ALA A 145 22.35 -6.95 4.12
N ILE A 146 22.22 -5.72 3.60
CA ILE A 146 21.32 -5.40 2.49
C ILE A 146 21.77 -6.11 1.20
N ARG A 147 23.08 -6.12 0.92
CA ARG A 147 23.62 -6.81 -0.26
C ARG A 147 23.45 -8.32 -0.18
N ALA A 148 23.54 -8.91 1.01
CA ALA A 148 23.36 -10.33 1.25
C ALA A 148 21.88 -10.79 1.21
N LEU A 149 20.95 -9.87 1.48
CA LEU A 149 19.51 -10.16 1.52
C LEU A 149 18.88 -10.28 0.12
N VAL A 150 19.32 -9.43 -0.80
CA VAL A 150 18.73 -9.24 -2.15
C VAL A 150 19.21 -10.31 -3.11
#